data_AF-A0A183FVG5-F1
#
_entry.id   AF-A0A183FVG5-F1
#
_cell.length_a   1.000
_cell.length_b   1.000
_cell.length_c   1.000
_cell.angle_alpha   90.00
_cell.angle_beta   90.00
_cell.angle_gamma   90.00
#
_symmetry.space_group_name_H-M   'P 1'
#
loop_
_entity.id
_entity.type
_entity.pdbx_description
1 polymer ?
#
loop_
_entity_poly.entity_id
_entity_poly.type
_entity_poly.pdbx_seq_one_letter_code
_entity_poly.pdbx_strand_id
1 'polypeptide(L)'
;LRYFSVRVVSYNILADLYLDLSGEQGSLFFPYCPKSYQMYEYRYPLLLKELSSYDMDICFLQEVDQRMQMRYLHPLFDTLGLEMCFARKQKEVTEGSVIAFRRERFQ
;
A
#
# COMPACT_ATOMS: atom_id res chain seq x y z
N LEU A 1 22.36 -8.88 26.30
CA LEU A 1 22.73 -8.13 25.08
C LEU A 1 21.46 -7.91 24.25
N ARG A 2 21.01 -6.67 24.07
CA ARG A 2 19.92 -6.39 23.10
C ARG A 2 20.56 -6.36 21.72
N TYR A 3 20.29 -7.37 20.91
CA TYR A 3 20.67 -7.38 19.50
C TYR A 3 19.84 -6.36 18.74
N PHE A 4 20.46 -5.63 17.82
CA PHE A 4 19.75 -4.78 16.88
C PHE A 4 18.89 -5.67 15.98
N SER A 5 17.57 -5.46 15.98
CA SER A 5 16.61 -6.21 15.17
C SER A 5 15.79 -5.23 14.34
N VAL A 6 15.62 -5.52 13.05
CA VAL A 6 14.86 -4.69 12.11
C VAL A 6 13.70 -5.51 11.56
N ARG A 7 12.49 -4.99 11.65
CA ARG A 7 11.30 -5.55 10.99
C ARG A 7 11.07 -4.86 9.65
N VAL A 8 11.27 -5.63 8.59
CA VAL A 8 11.09 -5.16 7.21
C VAL A 8 9.81 -5.74 6.63
N VAL A 9 9.00 -4.88 6.01
CA VAL A 9 7.81 -5.27 5.23
C VAL A 9 8.06 -4.95 3.76
N SER A 10 7.72 -5.87 2.88
CA SER A 10 7.62 -5.63 1.43
C SER A 10 6.29 -6.18 0.95
N TYR A 11 5.44 -5.32 0.40
CA TYR A 11 4.08 -5.71 0.05
C TYR A 11 3.55 -4.99 -1.20
N ASN A 12 3.16 -5.76 -2.20
CA ASN A 12 2.42 -5.27 -3.35
C ASN A 12 0.93 -5.19 -2.98
N ILE A 13 0.37 -3.98 -3.00
CA ILE A 13 -0.98 -3.71 -2.51
C ILE A 13 -2.04 -3.62 -3.61
N LEU A 14 -1.67 -3.97 -4.85
CA LEU A 14 -2.53 -4.07 -6.03
C LEU A 14 -3.25 -2.76 -6.37
N ALA A 15 -2.71 -2.03 -7.35
CA ALA A 15 -3.26 -0.75 -7.79
C ALA A 15 -4.64 -0.94 -8.43
N ASP A 16 -5.58 -0.06 -8.12
CA ASP A 16 -6.95 -0.14 -8.61
C ASP A 16 -7.03 -0.05 -10.15
N LEU A 17 -6.07 0.62 -10.78
CA LEU A 17 -5.97 0.74 -12.23
C LEU A 17 -5.79 -0.60 -12.96
N TYR A 18 -5.27 -1.64 -12.29
CA TYR A 18 -5.09 -2.96 -12.89
C TYR A 18 -6.36 -3.82 -12.84
N LEU A 19 -7.35 -3.42 -12.05
CA LEU A 19 -8.56 -4.22 -11.82
C LEU A 19 -9.63 -4.06 -12.90
N ASP A 20 -9.67 -2.90 -13.57
CA ASP A 20 -10.68 -2.52 -14.59
C ASP A 20 -12.07 -3.15 -14.33
N LEU A 21 -12.73 -2.69 -13.26
CA LEU A 21 -13.98 -3.28 -12.77
C LEU A 21 -15.22 -2.90 -13.61
N SER A 22 -15.02 -2.34 -14.81
CA SER A 22 -16.07 -1.87 -15.71
C SER A 22 -16.86 -3.01 -16.38
N GLY A 23 -16.18 -4.11 -16.74
CA GLY A 23 -16.77 -5.28 -17.42
C GLY A 23 -17.60 -6.18 -16.52
N GLU A 24 -18.28 -7.19 -17.07
CA GLU A 24 -19.05 -8.16 -16.27
C GLU A 24 -18.13 -9.03 -15.39
N GLN A 25 -18.67 -9.62 -14.30
CA GLN A 25 -17.87 -10.40 -13.33
C GLN A 25 -16.99 -11.48 -14.00
N GLY A 26 -17.50 -12.16 -15.02
CA GLY A 26 -16.77 -13.22 -15.73
C GLY A 26 -15.62 -12.71 -16.61
N SER A 27 -15.59 -11.42 -16.97
CA SER A 27 -14.54 -10.82 -17.80
C SER A 27 -13.48 -10.06 -17.00
N LEU A 28 -13.61 -10.00 -15.67
CA LEU A 28 -12.64 -9.32 -14.81
C LEU A 28 -11.34 -10.13 -14.70
N PHE A 29 -10.26 -9.46 -14.29
CA PHE A 29 -8.98 -10.12 -14.02
C PHE A 29 -9.09 -11.16 -12.88
N PHE A 30 -9.92 -10.89 -11.87
CA PHE A 30 -10.21 -11.82 -10.77
C PHE A 30 -11.70 -12.23 -10.77
N PRO A 31 -12.14 -13.07 -11.73
CA PRO A 31 -13.56 -13.35 -11.93
C PRO A 31 -14.18 -14.17 -10.79
N TYR A 32 -13.35 -14.85 -9.99
CA TYR A 32 -13.74 -15.62 -8.81
C TYR A 32 -14.00 -14.76 -7.57
N CYS A 33 -13.53 -13.51 -7.54
CA CYS A 33 -13.73 -12.60 -6.41
C CYS A 33 -14.91 -11.67 -6.72
N PRO A 34 -15.97 -11.59 -5.89
CA PRO A 34 -17.06 -10.65 -6.11
C PRO A 34 -16.56 -9.21 -6.31
N LYS A 35 -17.10 -8.49 -7.31
CA LYS A 35 -16.74 -7.08 -7.59
C LYS A 35 -16.64 -6.22 -6.34
N SER A 36 -17.60 -6.36 -5.42
CA SER A 36 -17.66 -5.59 -4.18
C SER A 36 -16.42 -5.73 -3.29
N TYR A 37 -15.74 -6.87 -3.36
CA TYR A 37 -14.51 -7.11 -2.59
C TYR A 37 -13.24 -6.73 -3.35
N GLN A 38 -13.34 -6.50 -4.66
CA GLN A 38 -12.24 -5.97 -5.47
C GLN A 38 -12.18 -4.43 -5.43
N MET A 39 -13.32 -3.76 -5.21
CA MET A 39 -13.38 -2.30 -5.13
C MET A 39 -12.48 -1.73 -4.03
N TYR A 40 -11.82 -0.61 -4.29
CA TYR A 40 -10.91 0.02 -3.33
C TYR A 40 -11.60 0.41 -2.02
N GLU A 41 -12.90 0.74 -2.04
CA GLU A 41 -13.69 1.03 -0.83
C GLU A 41 -13.69 -0.13 0.16
N TYR A 42 -13.58 -1.37 -0.34
CA TYR A 42 -13.46 -2.56 0.49
C TYR A 42 -12.00 -2.90 0.81
N ARG A 43 -11.10 -2.83 -0.18
CA ARG A 43 -9.69 -3.24 -0.02
C ARG A 43 -8.89 -2.28 0.86
N TYR A 44 -9.03 -0.97 0.67
CA TYR A 44 -8.18 0.01 1.36
C TYR A 44 -8.29 -0.07 2.89
N PRO A 45 -9.48 -0.13 3.51
CA PRO A 45 -9.58 -0.28 4.96
C PRO A 45 -8.88 -1.53 5.50
N LEU A 46 -8.92 -2.65 4.77
CA LEU A 46 -8.24 -3.89 5.15
C LEU A 46 -6.73 -3.73 5.08
N LEU A 47 -6.22 -3.15 3.99
CA LEU A 47 -4.79 -2.86 3.81
C LEU A 47 -4.25 -1.92 4.90
N LEU A 48 -4.97 -0.85 5.22
CA LEU A 48 -4.56 0.10 6.27
C LEU A 48 -4.52 -0.58 7.64
N LYS A 49 -5.52 -1.40 7.96
CA LYS A 49 -5.56 -2.18 9.20
C LYS A 49 -4.38 -3.14 9.29
N GLU A 50 -4.11 -3.88 8.21
CA GLU A 50 -3.00 -4.82 8.13
C GLU A 50 -1.64 -4.10 8.33
N LEU A 51 -1.38 -3.05 7.55
CA LEU A 51 -0.15 -2.25 7.65
C LEU A 51 0.07 -1.67 9.05
N SER A 52 -1.00 -1.20 9.72
CA SER A 52 -0.91 -0.67 11.09
C SER A 52 -0.52 -1.73 12.13
N SER A 53 -0.79 -3.00 11.85
CA SER A 53 -0.55 -4.09 12.81
C SER A 53 0.88 -4.64 12.78
N TYR A 54 1.64 -4.33 11.74
CA TYR A 54 2.96 -4.94 11.55
C TYR A 54 4.05 -4.37 12.46
N ASP A 55 3.86 -3.19 13.08
CA ASP A 55 4.88 -2.50 13.91
C ASP A 55 6.26 -2.50 13.21
N MET A 56 6.27 -1.89 12.03
CA MET A 56 7.36 -1.96 11.06
C MET A 56 8.51 -1.02 11.43
N ASP A 57 9.71 -1.34 10.97
CA ASP A 57 10.86 -0.43 10.99
C ASP A 57 11.13 0.14 9.60
N ILE A 58 10.98 -0.68 8.56
CA ILE A 58 11.10 -0.31 7.15
C ILE A 58 9.97 -0.98 6.38
N CYS A 59 9.33 -0.25 5.47
CA CYS A 59 8.24 -0.74 4.63
C CYS A 59 8.48 -0.34 3.17
N PHE A 60 8.35 -1.32 2.28
CA PHE A 60 8.38 -1.14 0.82
C PHE A 60 7.04 -1.55 0.24
N LEU A 61 6.29 -0.59 -0.31
CA LEU A 61 5.03 -0.89 -0.99
C LEU A 61 5.16 -0.73 -2.50
N GLN A 62 4.53 -1.63 -3.25
CA GLN A 62 4.43 -1.58 -4.72
C GLN A 62 2.97 -1.52 -5.16
N GLU A 63 2.74 -1.03 -6.37
CA GLU A 63 1.41 -0.81 -6.95
C GLU A 63 0.52 0.09 -6.08
N VAL A 64 1.12 1.16 -5.58
CA VAL A 64 0.44 2.14 -4.74
C VAL A 64 -0.22 3.19 -5.63
N ASP A 65 -1.55 3.22 -5.64
CA ASP A 65 -2.30 4.29 -6.31
C ASP A 65 -1.96 5.67 -5.75
N GLN A 66 -1.93 6.70 -6.61
CA GLN A 66 -1.73 8.09 -6.16
C GLN A 66 -2.80 8.52 -5.14
N ARG A 67 -4.04 8.03 -5.28
CA ARG A 67 -5.11 8.26 -4.29
C ARG A 67 -4.77 7.63 -2.94
N MET A 68 -4.32 6.37 -2.95
CA MET A 68 -3.95 5.62 -1.75
C MET A 68 -2.85 6.34 -0.98
N GLN A 69 -1.79 6.77 -1.68
CA GLN A 69 -0.67 7.45 -1.05
C GLN A 69 -1.09 8.80 -0.43
N MET A 70 -1.75 9.67 -1.20
CA MET A 70 -2.05 11.04 -0.77
C MET A 70 -3.10 11.10 0.33
N ARG A 71 -4.10 10.22 0.30
CA ARG A 71 -5.25 10.30 1.21
C ARG A 71 -5.11 9.43 2.44
N TYR A 72 -4.36 8.32 2.36
CA TYR A 72 -4.41 7.29 3.41
C TYR A 72 -3.03 6.88 3.93
N LEU A 73 -2.06 6.57 3.07
CA LEU A 73 -0.75 6.08 3.54
C LEU A 73 0.05 7.17 4.24
N HIS A 74 0.07 8.40 3.70
CA HIS A 74 0.78 9.50 4.35
C HIS A 74 0.32 9.75 5.79
N PRO A 75 -0.99 9.97 6.07
CA PRO A 75 -1.44 10.12 7.45
C PRO A 75 -1.22 8.85 8.28
N LEU A 76 -1.44 7.66 7.74
CA LEU A 76 -1.20 6.41 8.48
C LEU A 76 0.25 6.30 8.94
N PHE A 77 1.21 6.41 8.02
CA PHE A 77 2.63 6.27 8.34
C PHE A 77 3.12 7.36 9.28
N ASP A 78 2.60 8.58 9.16
CA ASP A 78 2.90 9.64 10.12
C ASP A 78 2.44 9.27 11.54
N THR A 79 1.22 8.73 11.71
CA THR A 79 0.74 8.27 13.03
C THR A 79 1.54 7.10 13.60
N LEU A 80 2.19 6.30 12.75
CA LEU A 80 3.06 5.19 13.16
C LEU A 80 4.51 5.63 13.43
N GLY A 81 4.82 6.93 13.32
CA GLY A 81 6.18 7.46 13.50
C GLY A 81 7.12 7.12 12.35
N LEU A 82 6.57 6.81 11.18
CA LEU A 82 7.31 6.51 9.96
C LEU A 82 7.34 7.75 9.06
N GLU A 83 8.50 8.04 8.49
CA GLU A 83 8.61 8.94 7.33
C GLU A 83 8.40 8.13 6.06
N MET A 84 7.77 8.72 5.04
CA MET A 84 7.56 8.04 3.76
C MET A 84 7.92 8.90 2.54
N CYS A 85 8.45 8.22 1.52
CA CYS A 85 8.72 8.75 0.20
C CYS A 85 7.87 7.98 -0.82
N PHE A 86 7.14 8.69 -1.67
CA PHE A 86 6.42 8.11 -2.80
C PHE A 86 7.15 8.41 -4.12
N ALA A 87 7.45 7.37 -4.88
CA ALA A 87 8.00 7.48 -6.21
C ALA A 87 6.97 6.97 -7.22
N ARG A 88 6.37 7.88 -8.00
CA ARG A 88 5.47 7.50 -9.09
C ARG A 88 6.26 6.76 -10.16
N LYS A 89 5.68 5.70 -10.72
CA LYS A 89 6.26 5.03 -11.88
C LYS A 89 6.31 6.02 -13.06
N GLN A 90 7.37 5.93 -13.86
CA GLN A 90 7.48 6.74 -15.08
C GLN A 90 6.44 6.28 -16.11
N LYS A 91 6.12 7.14 -17.09
CA LYS A 91 5.01 7.03 -18.08
C LYS A 91 3.63 7.41 -17.47
N GLU A 92 2.59 7.42 -18.29
CA GLU A 92 1.22 7.90 -17.95
C GLU A 92 0.46 7.02 -16.93
N VAL A 93 1.16 6.30 -16.06
CA VAL A 93 0.58 5.46 -15.00
C VAL A 93 0.40 6.26 -13.72
N THR A 94 -0.72 6.00 -13.02
CA THR A 94 -1.13 6.69 -11.80
C THR A 94 -0.78 5.92 -10.51
N GLU A 95 0.07 4.90 -10.61
CA GLU A 95 0.63 4.12 -9.49
C GLU A 95 2.15 4.33 -9.32
N GLY A 96 2.65 3.92 -8.16
CA GLY A 96 4.09 3.88 -7.91
C GLY A 96 4.45 3.05 -6.68
N SER A 97 5.60 3.36 -6.10
CA SER A 97 6.13 2.69 -4.92
C SER A 97 6.24 3.64 -3.75
N VAL A 98 6.10 3.10 -2.54
CA VAL A 98 6.40 3.81 -1.30
C VAL A 98 7.57 3.13 -0.60
N ILE A 99 8.47 3.95 -0.06
CA ILE A 99 9.41 3.54 0.97
C ILE A 99 9.03 4.30 2.23
N ALA A 100 8.84 3.60 3.35
CA ALA A 100 8.65 4.21 4.64
C ALA A 100 9.62 3.64 5.68
N PHE A 101 10.09 4.46 6.61
CA PHE A 101 11.07 4.06 7.61
C PHE A 101 10.86 4.80 8.93
N ARG A 102 11.19 4.15 10.04
CA ARG A 102 11.00 4.71 11.39
C ARG A 102 11.99 5.83 11.65
N ARG A 103 11.46 7.03 11.90
CA ARG A 103 12.25 8.27 12.11
C ARG A 103 13.27 8.16 13.24
N GLU A 104 12.93 7.44 14.30
CA GLU A 104 13.82 7.23 15.45
C GLU A 104 14.99 6.29 15.16
N ARG A 105 14.97 5.57 14.03
CA ARG A 105 15.92 4.50 13.72
C ARG A 105 16.73 4.73 12.45
N PHE A 106 16.21 5.50 11.50
CA PHE A 106 16.81 5.73 10.19
C PHE A 106 16.71 7.20 9.78
N GLN A 107 17.66 7.65 8.97
CA GLN A 107 17.75 8.99 8.40
C GLN A 107 17.85 8.90 6.87
#